data_AF-A0A9D1C1S3-F1
#
_entry.id   AF-A0A9D1C1S3-F1
#
_cell.length_a   1.000
_cell.length_b   1.000
_cell.length_c   1.000
_cell.angle_alpha   90.00
_cell.angle_beta   90.00
_cell.angle_gamma   90.00
#
_symmetry.space_group_name_H-M   'P 1'
#
loop_
_entity.id
_entity.type
_entity.pdbx_description
1 polymer ?
#
loop_
_entity_poly.entity_id
_entity_poly.type
_entity_poly.pdbx_seq_one_letter_code
_entity_poly.pdbx_strand_id
1 'polypeptide(L)'
;MIENVSNELKKYLEGKPVLPALLSIDMYFLIGVSALRFLDIFVNLGGIISGLLYYAFMLGIILCLANRNFFALTIGLGIEALNDLIYFIRYLSGDFGFFSWSSLFGLIVYGFFTYMAFKKYSAKSST
;
A
#
# COMPACT_ATOMS: atom_id res chain seq x y z
N MET A 1 -15.41 -14.08 -1.60
CA MET A 1 -15.87 -12.73 -2.00
C MET A 1 -14.74 -11.90 -2.60
N ILE A 2 -13.66 -11.59 -1.86
CA ILE A 2 -12.50 -10.83 -2.39
C ILE A 2 -11.83 -11.49 -3.60
N GLU A 3 -11.86 -12.82 -3.70
CA GLU A 3 -11.35 -13.57 -4.86
C GLU A 3 -12.12 -13.32 -6.16
N ASN A 4 -13.45 -13.11 -6.06
CA ASN A 4 -14.27 -12.74 -7.22
C ASN A 4 -13.94 -11.31 -7.64
N VAL A 5 -13.74 -10.41 -6.67
CA VAL A 5 -13.28 -9.04 -6.93
C VAL A 5 -11.93 -9.04 -7.63
N SER A 6 -10.95 -9.81 -7.14
CA SER A 6 -9.64 -9.94 -7.79
C SER A 6 -9.75 -10.45 -9.23
N ASN A 7 -10.62 -11.42 -9.50
CA ASN A 7 -10.79 -11.97 -10.86
C ASN A 7 -11.40 -10.95 -11.83
N GLU A 8 -12.46 -10.27 -11.42
CA GLU A 8 -13.08 -9.23 -12.25
C GLU A 8 -12.12 -8.04 -12.46
N LEU A 9 -11.38 -7.66 -11.41
CA LEU A 9 -10.38 -6.60 -11.49
C LEU A 9 -9.26 -6.97 -12.47
N LYS A 10 -8.76 -8.20 -12.39
CA LYS A 10 -7.75 -8.70 -13.32
C LYS A 10 -8.25 -8.68 -14.76
N LYS A 11 -9.45 -9.21 -15.02
CA LYS A 11 -10.07 -9.19 -16.35
C LYS A 11 -10.24 -7.78 -16.90
N TYR A 12 -10.65 -6.83 -16.06
CA TYR A 12 -10.78 -5.44 -16.44
C TYR A 12 -9.43 -4.81 -16.84
N LEU A 13 -8.38 -5.06 -16.05
CA LEU A 13 -7.05 -4.51 -16.27
C LEU A 13 -6.35 -5.13 -17.49
N GLU A 14 -6.55 -6.43 -17.72
CA GLU A 14 -6.06 -7.15 -18.90
C GLU A 14 -6.67 -6.61 -20.21
N GLY A 15 -7.89 -6.08 -20.16
CA GLY A 15 -8.57 -5.46 -21.31
C GLY A 15 -8.09 -4.04 -21.65
N LYS A 16 -7.07 -3.50 -20.96
CA LYS A 16 -6.53 -2.15 -21.20
C LYS A 16 -5.18 -2.21 -21.93
N PRO A 17 -4.77 -1.17 -22.67
CA PRO A 17 -3.56 -1.23 -23.49
C PRO A 17 -2.25 -1.25 -22.68
N VAL A 18 -2.16 -0.53 -21.55
CA VAL A 18 -0.90 -0.32 -20.81
C VAL A 18 -0.85 -1.11 -19.49
N LEU A 19 -2.01 -1.38 -18.88
CA LEU A 19 -2.10 -2.04 -17.58
C LEU A 19 -1.68 -3.52 -17.56
N PRO A 20 -1.76 -4.31 -18.65
CA PRO A 20 -1.27 -5.69 -18.66
C PRO A 20 0.24 -5.78 -18.42
N ALA A 21 1.02 -4.85 -18.98
CA ALA A 21 2.46 -4.80 -18.74
C ALA A 21 2.75 -4.50 -17.27
N LEU A 22 2.03 -3.55 -16.67
CA LEU A 22 2.14 -3.20 -15.26
C LEU A 22 1.70 -4.34 -14.33
N LEU A 23 0.69 -5.13 -14.71
CA LEU A 23 0.28 -6.32 -13.96
C LEU A 23 1.43 -7.31 -13.79
N SER A 24 2.27 -7.50 -14.81
CA SER A 24 3.38 -8.47 -14.75
C SER A 24 4.47 -8.12 -13.73
N ILE A 25 4.54 -6.84 -13.32
CA ILE A 25 5.52 -6.30 -12.39
C ILE A 25 4.87 -5.75 -11.11
N ASP A 26 3.64 -6.15 -10.81
CA ASP A 26 2.82 -5.65 -9.70
C ASP A 26 3.59 -5.63 -8.37
N MET A 27 4.26 -6.73 -8.03
CA MET A 27 5.06 -6.86 -6.81
C MET A 27 6.13 -5.80 -6.70
N TYR A 28 6.98 -5.71 -7.73
CA TYR A 28 8.13 -4.82 -7.75
C TYR A 28 7.69 -3.37 -7.78
N PHE A 29 6.59 -3.08 -8.49
CA PHE A 29 6.00 -1.76 -8.55
C PHE A 29 5.48 -1.32 -7.18
N LEU A 30 4.68 -2.13 -6.50
CA LEU A 30 4.16 -1.79 -5.18
C LEU A 30 5.26 -1.66 -4.13
N ILE A 31 6.20 -2.62 -4.08
CA ILE A 31 7.31 -2.57 -3.11
C ILE A 31 8.21 -1.36 -3.38
N GLY A 32 8.56 -1.11 -4.63
CA GLY A 32 9.40 0.02 -5.02
C GLY A 32 8.78 1.37 -4.64
N VAL A 33 7.50 1.57 -4.96
CA VAL A 33 6.79 2.79 -4.58
C VAL A 33 6.64 2.90 -3.06
N SER A 34 6.33 1.80 -2.36
CA SER A 34 6.23 1.81 -0.89
C SER A 34 7.56 2.21 -0.23
N ALA A 35 8.69 1.72 -0.75
CA ALA A 35 10.01 2.09 -0.27
C ALA A 35 10.31 3.58 -0.48
N LEU A 36 9.97 4.13 -1.65
CA LEU A 36 10.12 5.56 -1.93
C LEU A 36 9.24 6.42 -1.01
N ARG A 37 8.03 5.97 -0.71
CA ARG A 37 7.13 6.65 0.23
C ARG A 37 7.64 6.60 1.66
N PHE A 38 8.20 5.47 2.08
CA PHE A 38 8.85 5.37 3.39
C PHE A 38 10.06 6.32 3.48
N LEU A 39 10.87 6.40 2.42
CA LEU A 39 12.00 7.32 2.35
C LEU A 39 11.58 8.78 2.46
N ASP A 40 10.45 9.15 1.84
CA ASP A 40 9.90 10.51 1.83
C ASP A 40 9.71 11.11 3.24
N ILE A 41 9.40 10.27 4.23
CA ILE A 41 9.28 10.68 5.65
C ILE A 41 10.57 11.31 6.21
N PHE A 42 11.72 10.90 5.68
CA PHE A 42 13.03 11.31 6.16
C PHE A 42 13.66 12.40 5.30
N VAL A 43 13.49 12.31 3.98
CA VAL A 43 14.20 13.20 3.04
C VAL A 43 13.33 14.32 2.46
N ASN A 44 12.00 14.25 2.63
CA ASN A 44 11.03 15.18 2.05
C ASN A 44 11.29 15.44 0.55
N LEU A 45 10.77 14.57 -0.29
CA LEU A 45 10.87 14.65 -1.75
C LEU A 45 10.02 15.80 -2.34
N GLY A 46 9.25 16.51 -1.52
CA GLY A 46 8.40 17.63 -1.92
C GLY A 46 7.01 17.19 -2.37
N GLY A 47 6.01 18.05 -2.13
CA GLY A 47 4.60 17.67 -2.20
C GLY A 47 4.12 17.11 -3.54
N ILE A 48 4.70 17.56 -4.67
CA ILE A 48 4.35 17.02 -6.00
C ILE A 48 4.80 15.57 -6.13
N ILE A 49 6.03 15.26 -5.73
CA ILE A 49 6.59 13.91 -5.82
C ILE A 49 5.86 12.99 -4.83
N SER A 50 5.66 13.43 -3.59
CA SER A 50 4.89 12.70 -2.58
C SER A 50 3.48 12.37 -3.07
N GLY A 51 2.80 13.34 -3.71
CA GLY A 51 1.47 13.14 -4.29
C GLY A 51 1.46 12.11 -5.43
N LEU A 52 2.44 12.18 -6.35
CA LEU A 52 2.58 11.19 -7.43
C LEU A 52 2.85 9.78 -6.87
N LEU A 53 3.71 9.67 -5.86
CA LEU A 53 3.99 8.39 -5.20
C LEU A 53 2.74 7.83 -4.51
N TYR A 54 1.87 8.67 -3.95
CA TYR A 54 0.60 8.23 -3.37
C TYR A 54 -0.32 7.59 -4.42
N TYR A 55 -0.51 8.22 -5.59
CA TYR A 55 -1.31 7.64 -6.65
C TYR A 55 -0.68 6.37 -7.24
N ALA A 56 0.64 6.35 -7.40
CA ALA A 56 1.37 5.16 -7.82
C ALA A 56 1.21 4.02 -6.80
N PHE A 57 1.22 4.32 -5.50
CA PHE A 57 0.99 3.33 -4.44
C PHE A 57 -0.41 2.73 -4.52
N MET A 58 -1.45 3.56 -4.72
CA MET A 58 -2.81 3.09 -4.91
C MET A 58 -2.96 2.21 -6.15
N LEU A 59 -2.33 2.58 -7.26
CA LEU A 59 -2.27 1.74 -8.44
C LEU A 59 -1.58 0.40 -8.15
N GLY A 60 -0.47 0.41 -7.41
CA GLY A 60 0.24 -0.81 -7.00
C GLY A 60 -0.64 -1.74 -6.15
N ILE A 61 -1.43 -1.20 -5.22
CA ILE A 61 -2.41 -1.97 -4.45
C ILE A 61 -3.42 -2.65 -5.39
N ILE A 62 -3.97 -1.91 -6.34
CA ILE A 62 -4.96 -2.42 -7.31
C ILE A 62 -4.35 -3.54 -8.16
N LEU A 63 -3.14 -3.36 -8.67
CA LEU A 63 -2.42 -4.35 -9.48
C LEU A 63 -2.14 -5.63 -8.67
N CYS A 64 -1.61 -5.50 -7.45
CA CYS A 64 -1.36 -6.65 -6.59
C CYS A 64 -2.63 -7.35 -6.14
N LEU A 65 -3.73 -6.61 -5.92
CA LEU A 65 -5.02 -7.20 -5.60
C LEU A 65 -5.58 -8.00 -6.79
N ALA A 66 -5.43 -7.50 -8.01
CA ALA A 66 -5.83 -8.19 -9.24
C ALA A 66 -5.03 -9.49 -9.43
N ASN A 67 -3.72 -9.46 -9.19
CA ASN A 67 -2.86 -10.65 -9.27
C ASN A 67 -2.84 -11.51 -8.00
N ARG A 68 -3.63 -11.15 -6.98
CA ARG A 68 -3.71 -11.88 -5.70
C ARG A 68 -2.34 -12.01 -5.02
N ASN A 69 -1.49 -11.01 -5.20
CA ASN A 69 -0.15 -10.96 -4.63
C ASN A 69 -0.21 -10.45 -3.18
N PHE A 70 -0.73 -11.31 -2.30
CA PHE A 70 -0.95 -10.97 -0.89
C PHE A 70 0.36 -10.75 -0.12
N PHE A 71 1.47 -11.31 -0.59
CA PHE A 71 2.79 -11.03 -0.05
C PHE A 71 3.17 -9.55 -0.25
N ALA A 72 3.12 -9.08 -1.50
CA ALA A 72 3.41 -7.68 -1.83
C ALA A 72 2.45 -6.71 -1.12
N LEU A 73 1.16 -7.05 -1.06
CA LEU A 73 0.16 -6.27 -0.32
C LEU A 73 0.49 -6.18 1.17
N THR A 74 0.95 -7.28 1.79
CA THR A 74 1.34 -7.29 3.20
C THR A 74 2.49 -6.31 3.45
N ILE A 75 3.52 -6.34 2.60
CA ILE A 75 4.68 -5.45 2.75
C ILE A 75 4.28 -4.00 2.47
N GLY A 76 3.63 -3.72 1.34
CA GLY A 76 3.30 -2.35 0.93
C GLY A 76 2.34 -1.66 1.89
N LEU A 77 1.25 -2.34 2.29
CA LEU A 77 0.31 -1.79 3.26
C LEU A 77 0.95 -1.69 4.66
N GLY A 78 1.83 -2.62 5.01
CA GLY A 78 2.54 -2.60 6.29
C GLY A 78 3.50 -1.42 6.40
N ILE A 79 4.21 -1.11 5.32
CA ILE A 79 5.05 0.10 5.24
C ILE A 79 4.20 1.36 5.40
N GLU A 80 3.04 1.44 4.76
CA GLU A 80 2.15 2.61 4.92
C GLU A 80 1.57 2.71 6.34
N ALA A 81 1.24 1.58 6.98
CA ALA A 81 0.85 1.58 8.39
C ALA A 81 1.99 2.06 9.30
N LEU A 82 3.24 1.66 9.01
CA LEU A 82 4.42 2.15 9.74
C LEU A 82 4.64 3.65 9.51
N ASN A 83 4.42 4.15 8.29
CA ASN A 83 4.47 5.58 7.97
C ASN A 83 3.50 6.35 8.87
N ASP A 84 2.25 5.93 8.91
CA ASP A 84 1.21 6.54 9.73
C ASP A 84 1.52 6.44 11.24
N LEU A 85 2.10 5.33 11.70
CA LEU A 85 2.57 5.20 13.08
C LEU A 85 3.66 6.21 13.41
N ILE A 86 4.66 6.37 12.54
CA ILE A 86 5.75 7.34 12.73
C ILE A 86 5.18 8.75 12.81
N TYR A 87 4.31 9.13 11.88
CA TYR A 87 3.64 10.43 11.94
C TYR A 87 2.84 10.59 13.22
N PHE A 88 2.01 9.60 13.56
CA PHE A 88 1.20 9.63 14.78
C PHE A 88 2.04 9.85 16.03
N ILE A 89 3.18 9.17 16.15
CA ILE A 89 4.12 9.37 17.26
C ILE A 89 4.69 10.79 17.27
N ARG A 90 5.14 11.33 16.12
CA ARG A 90 5.64 12.72 16.05
C ARG A 90 4.59 13.74 16.47
N TYR A 91 3.32 13.53 16.07
CA TYR A 91 2.20 14.37 16.51
C TYR A 91 1.97 14.27 18.02
N LEU A 92 2.02 13.06 18.59
CA LEU A 92 1.89 12.84 20.04
C LEU A 92 3.05 13.43 20.84
N SER A 93 4.27 13.38 20.32
CA SER A 93 5.48 13.94 20.94
C SER A 93 5.47 15.47 21.00
N GLY A 94 4.50 16.12 20.37
CA GLY A 94 4.33 17.57 20.43
C GLY A 94 5.09 18.34 19.35
N ASP A 95 5.77 17.64 18.42
CA ASP A 95 6.54 18.27 17.32
C ASP A 95 5.67 19.21 16.46
N PHE A 96 4.36 18.96 16.42
CA PHE A 96 3.41 19.71 15.61
C PHE A 96 2.34 20.46 16.42
N GLY A 97 2.25 20.25 17.75
CA GLY A 97 1.30 20.96 18.62
C GLY A 97 -0.18 20.59 18.49
N PHE A 98 -0.53 19.55 17.73
CA PHE A 98 -1.92 19.05 17.60
C PHE A 98 -1.97 17.53 17.39
N PHE A 99 -3.14 16.93 17.62
CA PHE A 99 -3.38 15.51 17.42
C PHE A 99 -3.75 15.20 15.96
N SER A 100 -3.01 14.30 15.30
CA SER A 100 -3.32 13.88 13.93
C SER A 100 -4.31 12.72 13.90
N TRP A 101 -5.59 13.05 13.72
CA TRP A 101 -6.64 12.06 13.45
C TRP A 101 -6.36 11.28 12.17
N SER A 102 -5.85 11.95 11.13
CA SER A 102 -5.55 11.32 9.84
C SER A 102 -4.54 10.19 9.98
N SER A 103 -3.45 10.39 10.73
CA SER A 103 -2.44 9.37 10.97
C SER A 103 -2.99 8.21 11.82
N LEU A 104 -3.84 8.49 12.80
CA LEU A 104 -4.51 7.44 13.58
C LEU A 104 -5.43 6.58 12.70
N PHE A 105 -6.27 7.20 11.88
CA PHE A 105 -7.18 6.48 10.98
C PHE A 105 -6.41 5.71 9.92
N GLY A 106 -5.38 6.32 9.32
CA GLY A 106 -4.49 5.65 8.37
C GLY A 106 -3.85 4.41 8.97
N LEU A 107 -3.27 4.54 10.17
CA LEU A 107 -2.70 3.42 10.92
C LEU A 107 -3.69 2.27 11.13
N ILE A 108 -4.92 2.59 11.56
CA ILE A 108 -5.96 1.58 11.78
C ILE A 108 -6.36 0.90 10.45
N VAL A 109 -6.58 1.68 9.40
CA VAL A 109 -7.06 1.19 8.10
C VAL A 109 -5.98 0.36 7.40
N TYR A 110 -4.78 0.91 7.22
CA TYR A 110 -3.69 0.20 6.57
C TYR A 110 -3.16 -0.95 7.43
N GLY A 111 -3.16 -0.81 8.76
CA GLY A 111 -2.83 -1.90 9.68
C GLY A 111 -3.82 -3.06 9.57
N PHE A 112 -5.12 -2.77 9.51
CA PHE A 112 -6.15 -3.79 9.30
C PHE A 112 -5.99 -4.50 7.95
N PHE A 113 -5.80 -3.76 6.85
CA PHE A 113 -5.61 -4.37 5.54
C PHE A 113 -4.30 -5.15 5.43
N THR A 114 -3.24 -4.69 6.09
CA THR A 114 -1.97 -5.44 6.22
C THR A 114 -2.21 -6.78 6.90
N TYR A 115 -2.92 -6.79 8.03
CA TYR A 115 -3.24 -8.02 8.74
C TYR A 115 -4.09 -8.98 7.90
N MET A 116 -5.09 -8.46 7.18
CA MET A 116 -5.94 -9.25 6.28
C MET A 116 -5.14 -9.86 5.12
N ALA A 117 -4.22 -9.08 4.52
CA ALA A 117 -3.31 -9.56 3.48
C ALA A 117 -2.37 -10.65 4.03
N PHE A 118 -1.79 -10.42 5.21
CA PHE A 118 -0.91 -11.38 5.88
C PHE A 118 -1.63 -12.69 6.16
N LYS A 119 -2.85 -12.65 6.73
CA LYS A 119 -3.64 -13.85 7.00
C LYS A 119 -3.86 -14.68 5.72
N LYS A 120 -4.16 -14.03 4.59
CA LYS A 120 -4.32 -14.71 3.30
C LYS A 120 -3.01 -15.25 2.73
N TYR A 121 -1.91 -14.51 2.88
CA TYR A 121 -0.59 -14.96 2.47
C TYR A 121 -0.16 -16.20 3.27
N SER A 122 -0.26 -16.15 4.59
CA SER A 122 0.14 -17.23 5.49
C SER A 122 -0.71 -18.49 5.31
N ALA A 123 -2.02 -18.35 5.05
CA ALA A 123 -2.88 -19.49 4.75
C ALA A 123 -2.51 -20.21 3.43
N LYS A 124 -1.93 -19.48 2.46
CA LYS A 124 -1.46 -20.04 1.19
C LYS A 124 -0.09 -20.72 1.31
N SER A 125 0.77 -20.28 2.23
CA SER A 125 2.10 -20.90 2.44
C SER A 125 2.06 -22.19 3.25
N SER A 126 0.94 -22.48 3.93
CA SER A 126 0.74 -23.69 4.74
C SER A 126 0.18 -24.90 3.98
N THR A 127 0.10 -24.82 2.64
CA THR A 127 -0.32 -25.88 1.72
C THR A 127 0.71 -26.04 0.62
#